data_AF-A0A9J8C4A0-F1
#
_entry.id   AF-A0A9J8C4A0-F1
#
_cell.length_a   1.000
_cell.length_b   1.000
_cell.length_c   1.000
_cell.angle_alpha   90.00
_cell.angle_beta   90.00
_cell.angle_gamma   90.00
#
_symmetry.space_group_name_H-M   'P 1'
#
loop_
_entity.id
_entity.type
_entity.pdbx_description
1 polymer ?
#
loop_
_entity_poly.entity_id
_entity_poly.type
_entity_poly.pdbx_seq_one_letter_code
_entity_poly.pdbx_strand_id
1 'polypeptide(L)'
;MQIMFLLCLLTCFPLSNFNVQAKVVDSFNGCNQFFYKGKEPQGMDQNAKKICQTLQSENNKKEKINRILYATLYSTFEKIPLYSAYKFDPKCSGTSSQSWHIEPQLISRTEPDHMMLEGAKELKNKKDDLKKTQAINSDYDNTGYDRGHLYPNSFQCDDDREATFTLTNAAPMDACFNRIHWKLWEGYLKTFLMDSLKSGNKEATAYIVTGTVPGQDKIPQSGDRDLKRVTVPSHIWTAVCYEHKEHDKSFSFGYIGVNQPEFNIKFIPVSEINKQLSKPSNSPVKIFHDDCFSGKPASEEAKNQFLNRIKLPAHQRLQMSKSAQNSLLAIYDAISSDSTGPSNTPTVLGVTATFAFDSSSSHLTSTERMKRKFETSCAVTDVKKRHTSDKQKRQVSEGSESIECRLVPEKSVDGKSSADGSPCSCFEDNGYKCSTQEGKSKSCCSTPCLYQEQLKGYRCYSGKTQIECSPQYSLITAKGNRCRDDHPCATYGKDYYWCFINDKSWEYCSPPLWGSRAKDGKYCRSNYACAKYDKNDPWCYTDDKNWNSCCTSDDYFSAVNYKTCKPDHPCGYHGKAYLWCNTTDGSWNYCCKEFKK
;
A
#
# COMPACT_ATOMS: atom_id res chain seq x y z
N MET A 1 77.90 -35.47 40.43
CA MET A 1 76.54 -36.06 40.28
C MET A 1 75.57 -34.89 40.16
N GLN A 2 74.96 -34.71 38.97
CA GLN A 2 73.78 -33.88 38.63
C GLN A 2 73.83 -32.37 38.99
N ILE A 3 74.01 -31.44 38.04
CA ILE A 3 72.99 -30.86 37.12
C ILE A 3 71.68 -30.49 37.83
N MET A 4 71.41 -29.19 38.02
CA MET A 4 70.27 -28.53 37.35
C MET A 4 70.39 -26.99 37.40
N PHE A 5 70.49 -26.39 36.22
CA PHE A 5 70.43 -24.95 35.96
C PHE A 5 69.00 -24.44 36.20
N LEU A 6 68.89 -23.31 36.90
CA LEU A 6 67.68 -22.48 36.97
C LEU A 6 67.76 -21.46 35.83
N LEU A 7 66.90 -21.57 34.83
CA LEU A 7 66.69 -20.53 33.81
C LEU A 7 65.19 -20.40 33.56
N CYS A 8 64.59 -19.39 34.19
CA CYS A 8 63.27 -18.88 33.87
C CYS A 8 63.25 -18.39 32.41
N LEU A 9 62.66 -19.15 31.51
CA LEU A 9 62.21 -18.66 30.21
C LEU A 9 60.73 -18.33 30.30
N LEU A 10 60.44 -17.03 30.36
CA LEU A 10 59.16 -16.45 29.97
C LEU A 10 58.87 -16.86 28.52
N THR A 11 58.05 -17.88 28.33
CA THR A 11 57.42 -18.14 27.03
C THR A 11 56.33 -17.10 26.82
N CYS A 12 56.70 -15.95 26.25
CA CYS A 12 55.78 -15.11 25.51
C CYS A 12 55.12 -15.98 24.44
N PHE A 13 53.85 -16.32 24.64
CA PHE A 13 53.00 -16.70 23.52
C PHE A 13 52.97 -15.50 22.57
N PRO A 14 53.43 -15.60 21.31
CA PRO A 14 53.04 -14.61 20.33
C PRO A 14 51.51 -14.75 20.19
N LEU A 15 50.78 -13.80 20.79
CA LEU A 15 49.46 -13.44 20.33
C LEU A 15 49.62 -13.23 18.82
N SER A 16 49.19 -14.21 18.04
CA SER A 16 49.06 -14.09 16.61
C SER A 16 48.13 -12.90 16.39
N ASN A 17 48.72 -11.74 16.11
CA ASN A 17 48.04 -10.61 15.53
C ASN A 17 47.48 -11.12 14.20
N PHE A 18 46.24 -11.60 14.24
CA PHE A 18 45.43 -11.74 13.05
C PHE A 18 45.27 -10.33 12.52
N ASN A 19 46.13 -9.95 11.57
CA ASN A 19 45.89 -8.82 10.69
C ASN A 19 44.65 -9.20 9.86
N VAL A 20 43.47 -8.92 10.40
CA VAL A 20 42.20 -9.07 9.68
C VAL A 20 42.16 -7.92 8.68
N GLN A 21 42.65 -8.18 7.47
CA GLN A 21 42.51 -7.31 6.31
C GLN A 21 41.20 -7.69 5.57
N ALA A 22 40.35 -6.74 5.21
CA ALA A 22 39.15 -7.01 4.43
C ALA A 22 38.97 -6.01 3.26
N LYS A 23 38.77 -6.59 2.06
CA LYS A 23 38.93 -6.09 0.68
C LYS A 23 37.95 -6.89 -0.21
N VAL A 24 37.97 -6.77 -1.54
CA VAL A 24 37.54 -7.92 -2.38
C VAL A 24 38.42 -9.11 -1.99
N VAL A 25 37.79 -10.13 -1.40
CA VAL A 25 38.46 -11.23 -0.72
C VAL A 25 38.34 -12.52 -1.53
N ASP A 26 39.31 -13.42 -1.33
CA ASP A 26 39.23 -14.78 -1.87
C ASP A 26 38.27 -15.66 -1.04
N SER A 27 38.06 -15.32 0.23
CA SER A 27 37.08 -15.97 1.12
C SER A 27 36.54 -14.99 2.17
N PHE A 28 35.33 -15.21 2.67
CA PHE A 28 34.74 -14.36 3.73
C PHE A 28 35.34 -14.59 5.12
N ASN A 29 36.52 -15.21 5.27
CA ASN A 29 37.12 -15.45 6.59
C ASN A 29 37.29 -14.16 7.43
N GLY A 30 37.55 -13.02 6.78
CA GLY A 30 37.67 -11.72 7.45
C GLY A 30 36.35 -11.04 7.83
N CYS A 31 35.21 -11.58 7.38
CA CYS A 31 33.88 -11.08 7.73
C CYS A 31 32.87 -12.21 8.00
N ASN A 32 33.37 -13.36 8.45
CA ASN A 32 32.55 -14.56 8.64
C ASN A 32 31.51 -14.38 9.75
N GLN A 33 31.68 -13.39 10.63
CA GLN A 33 30.75 -13.07 11.70
C GLN A 33 29.35 -12.70 11.21
N PHE A 34 29.16 -12.32 9.95
CA PHE A 34 27.83 -12.01 9.40
C PHE A 34 27.05 -13.24 8.95
N PHE A 35 27.69 -14.41 8.97
CA PHE A 35 27.08 -15.65 8.54
C PHE A 35 26.74 -16.52 9.75
N TYR A 36 25.58 -17.17 9.68
CA TYR A 36 25.18 -18.18 10.65
C TYR A 36 26.24 -19.30 10.71
N LYS A 37 26.71 -19.65 11.91
CA LYS A 37 27.83 -20.58 12.15
C LYS A 37 29.14 -20.22 11.41
N GLY A 38 29.29 -18.97 10.97
CA GLY A 38 30.44 -18.54 10.18
C GLY A 38 30.54 -19.19 8.79
N LYS A 39 29.42 -19.66 8.22
CA LYS A 39 29.37 -20.36 6.92
C LYS A 39 28.60 -19.57 5.87
N GLU A 40 29.28 -19.23 4.78
CA GLU A 40 28.67 -18.53 3.63
C GLU A 40 27.61 -19.40 2.91
N PRO A 41 26.62 -18.78 2.24
CA PRO A 41 25.74 -19.46 1.29
C PRO A 41 26.51 -20.26 0.23
N GLN A 42 25.97 -21.41 -0.16
CA GLN A 42 26.56 -22.33 -1.14
C GLN A 42 25.67 -22.49 -2.38
N GLY A 43 26.27 -22.90 -3.50
CA GLY A 43 25.55 -23.22 -4.75
C GLY A 43 25.22 -22.03 -5.66
N MET A 44 25.68 -20.84 -5.31
CA MET A 44 25.62 -19.64 -6.15
C MET A 44 26.88 -19.50 -7.02
N ASP A 45 26.88 -18.55 -7.95
CA ASP A 45 28.00 -18.32 -8.88
C ASP A 45 29.34 -18.20 -8.15
N GLN A 46 30.23 -19.15 -8.39
CA GLN A 46 31.56 -19.22 -7.75
C GLN A 46 32.54 -18.20 -8.34
N ASN A 47 32.23 -17.61 -9.50
CA ASN A 47 33.07 -16.58 -10.13
C ASN A 47 32.74 -15.17 -9.60
N ALA A 48 31.63 -15.02 -8.88
CA ALA A 48 31.24 -13.78 -8.25
C ALA A 48 32.28 -13.33 -7.20
N LYS A 49 32.40 -12.02 -7.01
CA LYS A 49 33.36 -11.41 -6.10
C LYS A 49 32.80 -11.35 -4.69
N LYS A 50 33.60 -11.81 -3.74
CA LYS A 50 33.30 -11.74 -2.31
C LYS A 50 33.79 -10.40 -1.78
N ILE A 51 32.90 -9.62 -1.18
CA ILE A 51 33.17 -8.29 -0.66
C ILE A 51 32.82 -8.29 0.82
N CYS A 52 33.79 -8.02 1.68
CA CYS A 52 33.51 -7.63 3.06
C CYS A 52 33.38 -6.10 3.05
N GLN A 53 32.18 -5.55 3.25
CA GLN A 53 31.93 -4.13 3.04
C GLN A 53 32.62 -3.31 4.13
N THR A 54 33.58 -2.48 3.72
CA THR A 54 34.41 -1.66 4.61
C THR A 54 34.08 -0.17 4.45
N LEU A 55 33.68 0.46 5.54
CA LEU A 55 33.55 1.92 5.69
C LEU A 55 34.76 2.47 6.44
N GLN A 56 35.43 3.47 5.86
CA GLN A 56 36.50 4.20 6.54
C GLN A 56 35.90 5.37 7.33
N SER A 57 36.22 5.44 8.62
CA SER A 57 35.83 6.55 9.51
C SER A 57 37.04 7.07 10.29
N GLU A 58 36.96 8.27 10.82
CA GLU A 58 37.99 8.82 11.70
C GLU A 58 37.57 8.66 13.17
N ASN A 59 38.50 8.21 14.02
CA ASN A 59 38.26 8.21 15.46
C ASN A 59 38.48 9.60 16.08
N ASN A 60 38.20 9.77 17.37
CA ASN A 60 38.39 11.04 18.09
C ASN A 60 39.85 11.57 18.07
N LYS A 61 40.83 10.74 17.67
CA LYS A 61 42.24 11.10 17.52
C LYS A 61 42.63 11.38 16.05
N LYS A 62 41.66 11.43 15.13
CA LYS A 62 41.84 11.56 13.67
C LYS A 62 42.61 10.40 13.02
N GLU A 63 42.65 9.24 13.67
CA GLU A 63 43.18 8.04 13.04
C GLU A 63 42.08 7.39 12.21
N LYS A 64 42.45 6.97 11.00
CA LYS A 64 41.56 6.26 10.10
C LYS A 64 41.33 4.84 10.62
N ILE A 65 40.08 4.49 10.85
CA ILE A 65 39.64 3.16 11.24
C ILE A 65 38.70 2.61 10.17
N ASN A 66 38.92 1.35 9.80
CA ASN A 66 38.09 0.63 8.83
C ASN A 66 37.10 -0.24 9.61
N ARG A 67 35.80 -0.05 9.36
CA ARG A 67 34.70 -0.83 9.96
C ARG A 67 34.05 -1.72 8.91
N ILE A 68 33.93 -3.01 9.23
CA ILE A 68 33.28 -3.99 8.36
C ILE A 68 31.83 -4.16 8.82
N LEU A 69 30.85 -3.98 7.95
CA LEU A 69 29.43 -3.89 8.34
C LEU A 69 28.54 -5.02 7.80
N TYR A 70 28.87 -5.58 6.65
CA TYR A 70 28.17 -6.72 6.05
C TYR A 70 29.06 -7.42 5.01
N ALA A 71 28.60 -8.55 4.49
CA ALA A 71 29.28 -9.30 3.45
C ALA A 71 28.41 -9.45 2.21
N THR A 72 28.98 -9.26 1.02
CA THR A 72 28.25 -9.31 -0.26
C THR A 72 28.93 -10.27 -1.22
N LEU A 73 28.15 -11.11 -1.90
CA LEU A 73 28.59 -11.83 -3.09
C LEU A 73 28.08 -11.09 -4.32
N TYR A 74 28.98 -10.52 -5.10
CA TYR A 74 28.66 -9.60 -6.18
C TYR A 74 29.03 -10.17 -7.55
N SER A 75 28.08 -10.22 -8.48
CA SER A 75 28.37 -10.65 -9.86
C SER A 75 28.88 -9.47 -10.67
N THR A 76 30.14 -9.51 -11.11
CA THR A 76 30.70 -8.48 -12.02
C THR A 76 30.13 -8.61 -13.43
N PHE A 77 29.55 -9.77 -13.79
CA PHE A 77 28.87 -9.98 -15.05
C PHE A 77 27.49 -9.31 -15.07
N GLU A 78 26.66 -9.61 -14.06
CA GLU A 78 25.32 -9.04 -13.93
C GLU A 78 25.31 -7.62 -13.36
N LYS A 79 26.42 -7.22 -12.72
CA LYS A 79 26.61 -5.94 -12.01
C LYS A 79 25.59 -5.70 -10.90
N ILE A 80 25.12 -6.77 -10.27
CA ILE A 80 24.22 -6.76 -9.12
C ILE A 80 24.73 -7.73 -8.04
N PRO A 81 24.41 -7.48 -6.76
CA PRO A 81 24.65 -8.46 -5.71
C PRO A 81 23.76 -9.68 -5.88
N LEU A 82 24.36 -10.87 -5.81
CA LEU A 82 23.63 -12.13 -5.68
C LEU A 82 23.05 -12.26 -4.28
N TYR A 83 23.81 -11.83 -3.26
CA TYR A 83 23.29 -11.60 -1.91
C TYR A 83 24.16 -10.63 -1.10
N SER A 84 23.55 -10.05 -0.06
CA SER A 84 24.21 -9.39 1.07
C SER A 84 23.78 -10.09 2.38
N ALA A 85 24.74 -10.42 3.24
CA ALA A 85 24.59 -11.10 4.52
C ALA A 85 25.02 -10.21 5.67
N TYR A 86 24.20 -10.12 6.72
CA TYR A 86 24.39 -9.18 7.82
C TYR A 86 23.67 -9.64 9.10
N LYS A 87 24.01 -8.99 10.23
CA LYS A 87 23.31 -9.14 11.51
C LYS A 87 22.34 -7.99 11.72
N PHE A 88 21.20 -8.28 12.34
CA PHE A 88 20.25 -7.25 12.74
C PHE A 88 20.59 -6.69 14.13
N ASP A 89 20.72 -5.37 14.25
CA ASP A 89 20.87 -4.67 15.53
C ASP A 89 19.57 -3.95 15.92
N PRO A 90 18.92 -4.33 17.04
CA PRO A 90 17.66 -3.73 17.48
C PRO A 90 17.82 -2.31 18.04
N LYS A 91 19.03 -1.78 18.20
CA LYS A 91 19.27 -0.42 18.72
C LYS A 91 19.16 0.66 17.64
N CYS A 92 19.03 0.29 16.37
CA CYS A 92 19.14 1.21 15.25
C CYS A 92 17.80 1.81 14.74
N SER A 93 17.74 3.14 14.61
CA SER A 93 16.59 3.89 14.04
C SER A 93 17.02 5.21 13.36
N GLY A 94 16.19 5.76 12.44
CA GLY A 94 16.47 7.01 11.68
C GLY A 94 16.54 6.86 10.15
N THR A 95 16.94 7.92 9.43
CA THR A 95 17.26 7.98 7.98
C THR A 95 18.43 8.95 7.73
N SER A 96 19.41 8.62 6.87
CA SER A 96 20.54 9.52 6.54
C SER A 96 20.86 9.58 5.02
N SER A 97 21.93 10.33 4.68
CA SER A 97 22.33 10.85 3.36
C SER A 97 22.43 9.83 2.21
N GLN A 98 22.24 10.30 0.97
CA GLN A 98 22.02 9.52 -0.26
C GLN A 98 23.23 9.41 -1.20
N SER A 99 24.44 9.72 -0.73
CA SER A 99 25.63 9.69 -1.60
C SER A 99 26.04 8.26 -1.93
N TRP A 100 26.06 7.91 -3.22
CA TRP A 100 26.38 6.56 -3.67
C TRP A 100 27.88 6.36 -3.86
N HIS A 101 28.32 5.20 -3.39
CA HIS A 101 29.71 4.75 -3.38
C HIS A 101 29.90 3.56 -4.30
N ILE A 102 31.17 3.30 -4.59
CA ILE A 102 31.66 2.18 -5.37
C ILE A 102 32.80 1.47 -4.65
N GLU A 103 33.16 0.29 -5.15
CA GLU A 103 34.23 -0.55 -4.64
C GLU A 103 35.41 -0.50 -5.62
N PRO A 104 36.39 0.41 -5.43
CA PRO A 104 37.48 0.59 -6.39
C PRO A 104 38.37 -0.67 -6.50
N GLN A 105 38.44 -1.47 -5.44
CA GLN A 105 39.15 -2.74 -5.39
C GLN A 105 38.58 -3.84 -6.31
N LEU A 106 37.42 -3.62 -6.94
CA LEU A 106 36.93 -4.47 -8.03
C LEU A 106 37.70 -4.27 -9.35
N ILE A 107 38.31 -3.09 -9.55
CA ILE A 107 39.17 -2.81 -10.71
C ILE A 107 40.53 -3.50 -10.52
N SER A 108 41.19 -3.21 -9.40
CA SER A 108 42.52 -3.72 -9.08
C SER A 108 42.69 -3.88 -7.58
N ARG A 109 43.41 -4.94 -7.19
CA ARG A 109 43.78 -5.20 -5.80
C ARG A 109 44.70 -4.11 -5.19
N THR A 110 45.26 -3.20 -6.00
CA THR A 110 46.11 -2.09 -5.54
C THR A 110 45.31 -0.84 -5.17
N GLU A 111 44.01 -0.80 -5.49
CA GLU A 111 43.13 0.31 -5.10
C GLU A 111 42.84 0.30 -3.58
N PRO A 112 42.35 1.43 -3.03
CA PRO A 112 41.90 1.48 -1.65
C PRO A 112 40.94 0.34 -1.30
N ASP A 113 41.10 -0.20 -0.10
CA ASP A 113 40.39 -1.39 0.39
C ASP A 113 39.02 -1.09 1.03
N HIS A 114 38.56 0.15 0.93
CA HIS A 114 37.29 0.64 1.44
C HIS A 114 36.46 1.28 0.32
N MET A 115 35.16 1.40 0.56
CA MET A 115 34.25 2.09 -0.37
C MET A 115 34.62 3.56 -0.54
N MET A 116 34.41 4.09 -1.75
CA MET A 116 34.68 5.48 -2.09
C MET A 116 33.49 6.07 -2.85
N LEU A 117 33.24 7.37 -2.66
CA LEU A 117 32.26 8.09 -3.48
C LEU A 117 32.63 7.94 -4.95
N GLU A 118 31.66 7.66 -5.84
CA GLU A 118 31.95 7.48 -7.27
C GLU A 118 32.66 8.70 -7.88
N GLY A 119 32.32 9.90 -7.40
CA GLY A 119 32.92 11.17 -7.83
C GLY A 119 34.25 11.54 -7.16
N ALA A 120 34.87 10.64 -6.38
CA ALA A 120 36.15 10.91 -5.73
C ALA A 120 37.25 11.23 -6.76
N LYS A 121 38.17 12.14 -6.41
CA LYS A 121 39.20 12.65 -7.33
C LYS A 121 40.11 11.53 -7.84
N GLU A 122 40.37 10.55 -6.99
CA GLU A 122 41.19 9.35 -7.21
C GLU A 122 40.60 8.44 -8.31
N LEU A 123 39.29 8.55 -8.58
CA LEU A 123 38.56 7.71 -9.53
C LEU A 123 38.27 8.41 -10.86
N LYS A 124 38.58 9.71 -10.99
CA LYS A 124 38.19 10.56 -12.13
C LYS A 124 38.54 9.96 -13.50
N ASN A 125 39.70 9.29 -13.61
CA ASN A 125 40.18 8.70 -14.86
C ASN A 125 39.95 7.18 -14.97
N LYS A 126 39.15 6.58 -14.07
CA LYS A 126 38.91 5.13 -13.99
C LYS A 126 37.49 4.72 -14.37
N LYS A 127 36.70 5.64 -14.93
CA LYS A 127 35.27 5.42 -15.21
C LYS A 127 35.02 4.19 -16.09
N ASP A 128 35.82 3.99 -17.14
CA ASP A 128 35.67 2.86 -18.04
C ASP A 128 36.06 1.52 -17.39
N ASP A 129 37.00 1.54 -16.45
CA ASP A 129 37.35 0.34 -15.68
C ASP A 129 36.32 0.02 -14.61
N LEU A 130 35.79 1.03 -13.90
CA LEU A 130 34.65 0.87 -13.00
C LEU A 130 33.48 0.20 -13.73
N LYS A 131 33.19 0.72 -14.93
CA LYS A 131 32.13 0.21 -15.79
C LYS A 131 32.29 -1.28 -16.14
N LYS A 132 33.51 -1.80 -16.28
CA LYS A 132 33.75 -3.22 -16.61
C LYS A 132 33.40 -4.13 -15.43
N THR A 133 33.58 -3.65 -14.21
CA THR A 133 33.55 -4.51 -13.02
C THR A 133 32.32 -4.33 -12.16
N GLN A 134 31.64 -3.17 -12.22
CA GLN A 134 30.49 -2.86 -11.39
C GLN A 134 29.50 -1.89 -12.06
N ALA A 135 28.34 -1.74 -11.44
CA ALA A 135 27.38 -0.70 -11.78
C ALA A 135 27.90 0.67 -11.33
N ILE A 136 27.55 1.72 -12.08
CA ILE A 136 27.82 3.12 -11.75
C ILE A 136 26.53 3.93 -11.71
N ASN A 137 26.51 5.13 -11.10
CA ASN A 137 25.29 5.92 -10.95
C ASN A 137 24.59 6.16 -12.29
N SER A 138 25.36 6.45 -13.34
CA SER A 138 24.80 6.71 -14.67
C SER A 138 24.15 5.50 -15.34
N ASP A 139 24.29 4.29 -14.80
CA ASP A 139 23.56 3.11 -15.30
C ASP A 139 22.08 3.16 -14.91
N TYR A 140 21.73 3.85 -13.82
CA TYR A 140 20.37 3.93 -13.26
C TYR A 140 19.58 5.17 -13.72
N ASP A 141 20.24 6.22 -14.21
CA ASP A 141 19.60 7.48 -14.58
C ASP A 141 18.49 7.28 -15.61
N ASN A 142 17.32 7.92 -15.47
CA ASN A 142 16.23 7.86 -16.46
C ASN A 142 15.78 6.44 -16.86
N THR A 143 15.95 5.43 -15.99
CA THR A 143 15.53 4.04 -16.29
C THR A 143 14.17 3.69 -15.70
N GLY A 144 13.66 4.49 -14.76
CA GLY A 144 12.47 4.19 -13.97
C GLY A 144 12.71 3.20 -12.82
N TYR A 145 13.86 2.54 -12.77
CA TYR A 145 14.25 1.64 -11.68
C TYR A 145 14.93 2.41 -10.54
N ASP A 146 14.62 1.99 -9.32
CA ASP A 146 15.33 2.42 -8.14
C ASP A 146 16.59 1.59 -7.91
N ARG A 147 17.54 2.18 -7.19
CA ARG A 147 18.65 1.47 -6.56
C ARG A 147 18.13 0.81 -5.27
N GLY A 148 17.52 -0.36 -5.42
CA GLY A 148 16.95 -1.11 -4.31
C GLY A 148 18.04 -1.77 -3.48
N HIS A 149 18.05 -1.53 -2.17
CA HIS A 149 19.10 -2.00 -1.26
C HIS A 149 18.85 -3.46 -0.86
N LEU A 150 19.91 -4.27 -0.75
CA LEU A 150 19.82 -5.61 -0.14
C LEU A 150 20.09 -5.57 1.35
N TYR A 151 21.12 -4.82 1.76
CA TYR A 151 21.35 -4.44 3.15
C TYR A 151 20.62 -3.10 3.43
N PRO A 152 19.49 -3.10 4.16
CA PRO A 152 18.59 -1.95 4.18
C PRO A 152 19.11 -0.81 5.04
N ASN A 153 19.01 0.43 4.53
CA ASN A 153 19.33 1.64 5.29
C ASN A 153 18.50 1.76 6.59
N SER A 154 17.25 1.32 6.54
CA SER A 154 16.33 1.39 7.67
C SER A 154 16.76 0.53 8.87
N PHE A 155 17.70 -0.40 8.69
CA PHE A 155 18.19 -1.30 9.73
C PHE A 155 19.45 -0.77 10.44
N GLN A 156 20.06 0.32 9.93
CA GLN A 156 21.37 0.80 10.42
C GLN A 156 21.31 2.03 11.31
N CYS A 157 22.38 2.23 12.09
CA CYS A 157 22.60 3.36 12.98
C CYS A 157 23.53 4.40 12.32
N ASP A 158 23.40 5.66 12.72
CA ASP A 158 24.43 6.69 12.58
C ASP A 158 25.17 6.69 11.22
N ASP A 159 26.50 6.72 11.25
CA ASP A 159 27.35 6.75 10.07
C ASP A 159 27.43 5.40 9.34
N ASP A 160 27.08 4.28 10.00
CA ASP A 160 27.09 2.94 9.38
C ASP A 160 26.09 2.83 8.21
N ARG A 161 25.10 3.73 8.19
CA ARG A 161 24.17 3.93 7.07
C ARG A 161 24.86 4.25 5.76
N GLU A 162 26.00 4.93 5.80
CA GLU A 162 26.74 5.30 4.60
C GLU A 162 27.11 4.05 3.78
N ALA A 163 27.52 2.98 4.46
CA ALA A 163 27.86 1.71 3.83
C ALA A 163 26.71 1.00 3.14
N THR A 164 25.46 1.40 3.39
CA THR A 164 24.30 0.85 2.69
C THR A 164 24.18 1.40 1.27
N PHE A 165 24.72 2.61 1.01
CA PHE A 165 24.68 3.31 -0.27
C PHE A 165 25.87 2.96 -1.16
N THR A 166 26.15 1.67 -1.35
CA THR A 166 27.12 1.21 -2.35
C THR A 166 26.40 0.53 -3.50
N LEU A 167 26.88 0.73 -4.72
CA LEU A 167 26.25 0.10 -5.89
C LEU A 167 26.45 -1.42 -5.93
N THR A 168 27.41 -1.95 -5.17
CA THR A 168 27.51 -3.40 -4.96
C THR A 168 26.49 -3.96 -3.98
N ASN A 169 25.79 -3.12 -3.20
CA ASN A 169 24.66 -3.51 -2.35
C ASN A 169 23.29 -3.19 -2.96
N ALA A 170 23.25 -2.67 -4.19
CA ALA A 170 22.02 -2.27 -4.85
C ALA A 170 21.77 -3.04 -6.15
N ALA A 171 20.50 -3.26 -6.46
CA ALA A 171 20.04 -3.80 -7.73
C ALA A 171 18.88 -2.95 -8.29
N PRO A 172 18.63 -2.97 -9.62
CA PRO A 172 17.47 -2.32 -10.21
C PRO A 172 16.16 -2.92 -9.69
N MET A 173 15.45 -2.20 -8.84
CA MET A 173 14.13 -2.62 -8.37
C MET A 173 13.05 -1.70 -8.96
N ASP A 174 11.94 -2.28 -9.39
CA ASP A 174 10.79 -1.50 -9.84
C ASP A 174 10.39 -0.48 -8.75
N ALA A 175 10.09 0.75 -9.14
CA ALA A 175 9.87 1.82 -8.19
C ALA A 175 8.66 1.57 -7.27
N CYS A 176 7.59 0.94 -7.76
CA CYS A 176 6.44 0.57 -6.94
C CYS A 176 6.80 -0.60 -6.01
N PHE A 177 7.47 -1.63 -6.55
CA PHE A 177 7.96 -2.75 -5.75
C PHE A 177 8.85 -2.27 -4.59
N ASN A 178 9.89 -1.48 -4.87
CA ASN A 178 10.87 -1.03 -3.88
C ASN A 178 10.26 -0.08 -2.84
N ARG A 179 9.59 1.00 -3.31
CA ARG A 179 9.15 2.10 -2.43
C ARG A 179 7.92 1.75 -1.60
N ILE A 180 7.13 0.77 -2.04
CA ILE A 180 5.86 0.39 -1.41
C ILE A 180 5.96 -1.02 -0.84
N HIS A 181 5.97 -2.04 -1.69
CA HIS A 181 5.78 -3.42 -1.26
C HIS A 181 6.96 -3.93 -0.43
N TRP A 182 8.17 -3.81 -0.98
CA TRP A 182 9.40 -4.27 -0.34
C TRP A 182 9.69 -3.50 0.94
N LYS A 183 9.61 -2.16 0.89
CA LYS A 183 9.74 -1.28 2.07
C LYS A 183 8.79 -1.66 3.22
N LEU A 184 7.54 -2.03 2.92
CA LEU A 184 6.59 -2.46 3.95
C LEU A 184 7.05 -3.77 4.61
N TRP A 185 7.50 -4.74 3.82
CA TRP A 185 7.99 -6.02 4.34
C TRP A 185 9.28 -5.87 5.15
N GLU A 186 10.21 -5.02 4.73
CA GLU A 186 11.38 -4.63 5.53
C GLU A 186 10.96 -4.01 6.88
N GLY A 187 9.94 -3.13 6.86
CA GLY A 187 9.38 -2.54 8.08
C GLY A 187 8.76 -3.57 9.03
N TYR A 188 7.99 -4.53 8.49
CA TYR A 188 7.44 -5.62 9.28
C TYR A 188 8.55 -6.52 9.86
N LEU A 189 9.57 -6.83 9.07
CA LEU A 189 10.73 -7.62 9.52
C LEU A 189 11.47 -6.92 10.64
N LYS A 190 11.72 -5.62 10.48
CA LYS A 190 12.37 -4.79 11.50
C LYS A 190 11.62 -4.87 12.84
N THR A 191 10.32 -4.59 12.83
CA THR A 191 9.53 -4.58 14.08
C THR A 191 9.42 -5.96 14.71
N PHE A 192 9.24 -7.01 13.90
CA PHE A 192 9.23 -8.38 14.36
C PHE A 192 10.54 -8.76 15.06
N LEU A 193 11.68 -8.54 14.41
CA LEU A 193 12.99 -8.90 14.98
C LEU A 193 13.36 -8.05 16.21
N MET A 194 12.99 -6.77 16.24
CA MET A 194 13.16 -5.94 17.43
C MET A 194 12.44 -6.55 18.64
N ASP A 195 11.19 -6.98 18.46
CA ASP A 195 10.42 -7.57 19.54
C ASP A 195 10.96 -8.95 19.93
N SER A 196 11.28 -9.80 18.96
CA SER A 196 11.88 -11.13 19.21
C SER A 196 13.21 -11.03 19.96
N LEU A 197 14.09 -10.09 19.61
CA LEU A 197 15.38 -9.91 20.30
C LEU A 197 15.24 -9.29 21.68
N LYS A 198 14.26 -8.40 21.88
CA LYS A 198 13.92 -7.88 23.22
C LYS A 198 13.44 -9.00 24.13
N SER A 199 12.52 -9.85 23.65
CA SER A 199 12.03 -11.01 24.40
C SER A 199 13.10 -12.08 24.63
N GLY A 200 14.09 -12.18 23.73
CA GLY A 200 15.24 -13.09 23.86
C GLY A 200 16.32 -12.64 24.84
N ASN A 201 16.13 -11.57 25.62
CA ASN A 201 17.02 -11.14 26.71
C ASN A 201 18.53 -11.06 26.37
N LYS A 202 18.88 -10.67 25.13
CA LYS A 202 20.27 -10.63 24.60
C LYS A 202 20.95 -12.01 24.45
N GLU A 203 20.18 -13.09 24.47
CA GLU A 203 20.66 -14.46 24.26
C GLU A 203 20.45 -14.96 22.82
N ALA A 204 20.05 -14.06 21.93
CA ALA A 204 19.78 -14.39 20.54
C ALA A 204 20.46 -13.43 19.56
N THR A 205 20.75 -13.96 18.38
CA THR A 205 21.30 -13.23 17.23
C THR A 205 20.45 -13.52 15.99
N ALA A 206 20.09 -12.46 15.25
CA ALA A 206 19.38 -12.59 13.99
C ALA A 206 20.35 -12.35 12.81
N TYR A 207 20.61 -13.40 12.05
CA TYR A 207 21.35 -13.37 10.79
C TYR A 207 20.37 -13.24 9.63
N ILE A 208 20.66 -12.36 8.69
CA ILE A 208 19.81 -12.08 7.54
C ILE A 208 20.64 -12.17 6.28
N VAL A 209 20.08 -12.81 5.26
CA VAL A 209 20.62 -12.83 3.91
C VAL A 209 19.53 -12.33 2.97
N THR A 210 19.78 -11.21 2.30
CA THR A 210 18.90 -10.69 1.24
C THR A 210 19.61 -10.87 -0.09
N GLY A 211 18.92 -11.31 -1.12
CA GLY A 211 19.52 -11.59 -2.42
C GLY A 211 18.62 -11.34 -3.60
N THR A 212 19.20 -11.47 -4.79
CA THR A 212 18.52 -11.28 -6.07
C THR A 212 18.60 -12.53 -6.93
N VAL A 213 17.61 -12.70 -7.79
CA VAL A 213 17.64 -13.68 -8.88
C VAL A 213 17.82 -12.91 -10.19
N PRO A 214 18.97 -13.02 -10.88
CA PRO A 214 19.19 -12.35 -12.16
C PRO A 214 18.03 -12.59 -13.14
N GLY A 215 17.55 -11.52 -13.76
CA GLY A 215 16.51 -11.58 -14.81
C GLY A 215 17.11 -11.53 -16.21
N GLN A 216 16.25 -11.32 -17.20
CA GLN A 216 16.66 -11.25 -18.61
C GLN A 216 16.93 -9.81 -19.07
N ASP A 217 16.25 -8.84 -18.46
CA ASP A 217 16.38 -7.44 -18.84
C ASP A 217 17.62 -6.80 -18.23
N LYS A 218 18.19 -5.81 -18.95
CA LYS A 218 19.31 -5.01 -18.46
C LYS A 218 19.07 -3.53 -18.69
N ILE A 219 19.50 -2.70 -17.75
CA ILE A 219 19.52 -1.26 -17.83
C ILE A 219 20.95 -0.73 -18.09
N PRO A 220 21.09 0.44 -18.72
CA PRO A 220 20.01 1.22 -19.33
C PRO A 220 19.58 0.67 -20.70
N GLN A 221 18.29 0.82 -21.05
CA GLN A 221 17.75 0.32 -22.32
C GLN A 221 17.79 1.35 -23.46
N SER A 222 17.93 2.64 -23.14
CA SER A 222 17.98 3.75 -24.10
C SER A 222 18.87 4.92 -23.62
N GLY A 223 19.23 5.79 -24.57
CA GLY A 223 20.06 6.99 -24.37
C GLY A 223 21.48 6.89 -24.94
N ASP A 224 22.24 7.98 -24.88
CA ASP A 224 23.61 8.13 -25.45
C ASP A 224 24.72 7.47 -24.61
N ARG A 225 24.38 6.43 -23.85
CA ARG A 225 25.26 5.75 -22.89
C ARG A 225 25.35 4.26 -23.22
N ASP A 226 26.33 3.59 -22.64
CA ASP A 226 26.50 2.14 -22.76
C ASP A 226 25.23 1.41 -22.30
N LEU A 227 24.52 0.77 -23.23
CA LEU A 227 23.26 0.10 -22.96
C LEU A 227 23.47 -1.29 -22.34
N LYS A 228 22.42 -1.80 -21.70
CA LYS A 228 22.30 -3.18 -21.19
C LYS A 228 23.45 -3.62 -20.28
N ARG A 229 23.86 -2.74 -19.37
CA ARG A 229 25.02 -2.97 -18.49
C ARG A 229 24.68 -3.71 -17.21
N VAL A 230 23.61 -3.33 -16.54
CA VAL A 230 23.21 -3.81 -15.21
C VAL A 230 21.93 -4.62 -15.32
N THR A 231 21.94 -5.84 -14.81
CA THR A 231 20.79 -6.75 -14.92
C THR A 231 19.68 -6.36 -13.96
N VAL A 232 18.46 -6.37 -14.47
CA VAL A 232 17.25 -6.22 -13.66
C VAL A 232 16.91 -7.60 -13.08
N PRO A 233 16.93 -7.79 -11.75
CA PRO A 233 16.55 -9.06 -11.15
C PRO A 233 15.08 -9.37 -11.40
N SER A 234 14.76 -10.65 -11.62
CA SER A 234 13.38 -11.13 -11.73
C SER A 234 12.70 -11.21 -10.36
N HIS A 235 13.47 -11.56 -9.33
CA HIS A 235 12.98 -11.72 -7.96
C HIS A 235 13.99 -11.18 -6.95
N ILE A 236 13.45 -10.73 -5.82
CA ILE A 236 14.20 -10.33 -4.64
C ILE A 236 13.74 -11.23 -3.49
N TRP A 237 14.66 -11.70 -2.65
CA TRP A 237 14.34 -12.57 -1.53
C TRP A 237 15.12 -12.18 -0.27
N THR A 238 14.55 -12.48 0.89
CA THR A 238 15.20 -12.35 2.20
C THR A 238 14.99 -13.62 3.00
N ALA A 239 16.06 -14.14 3.59
CA ALA A 239 16.07 -15.28 4.51
C ALA A 239 16.61 -14.83 5.87
N VAL A 240 15.96 -15.31 6.93
CA VAL A 240 16.22 -14.92 8.32
C VAL A 240 16.50 -16.17 9.13
N CYS A 241 17.59 -16.12 9.89
CA CYS A 241 18.00 -17.14 10.85
C CYS A 241 18.12 -16.50 12.23
N TYR A 242 17.20 -16.84 13.13
CA TYR A 242 17.20 -16.39 14.52
C TYR A 242 17.76 -17.51 15.39
N GLU A 243 18.97 -17.31 15.89
CA GLU A 243 19.68 -18.26 16.75
C GLU A 243 19.59 -17.79 18.20
N HIS A 244 18.89 -18.56 19.04
CA HIS A 244 18.77 -18.35 20.48
C HIS A 244 19.59 -19.42 21.21
N LYS A 245 20.18 -19.10 22.38
CA LYS A 245 20.93 -20.09 23.19
C LYS A 245 20.12 -21.35 23.49
N GLU A 246 18.86 -21.18 23.87
CA GLU A 246 17.89 -22.28 23.92
C GLU A 246 17.46 -22.68 22.49
N HIS A 247 17.93 -23.85 22.05
CA HIS A 247 17.71 -24.35 20.68
C HIS A 247 16.24 -24.39 20.25
N ASP A 248 15.31 -24.73 21.14
CA ASP A 248 13.87 -24.82 20.83
C ASP A 248 13.20 -23.46 20.60
N LYS A 249 13.85 -22.36 20.97
CA LYS A 249 13.41 -20.98 20.68
C LYS A 249 14.01 -20.43 19.38
N SER A 250 14.92 -21.15 18.75
CA SER A 250 15.53 -20.74 17.48
C SER A 250 14.60 -21.02 16.30
N PHE A 251 14.59 -20.13 15.31
CA PHE A 251 13.70 -20.23 14.17
C PHE A 251 14.31 -19.66 12.88
N SER A 252 13.72 -20.04 11.75
CA SER A 252 14.00 -19.38 10.46
C SER A 252 12.78 -19.28 9.57
N PHE A 253 12.84 -18.32 8.67
CA PHE A 253 11.91 -18.16 7.58
C PHE A 253 12.52 -17.30 6.48
N GLY A 254 11.79 -17.11 5.39
CA GLY A 254 12.09 -16.02 4.48
C GLY A 254 10.87 -15.60 3.66
N TYR A 255 11.12 -14.73 2.70
CA TYR A 255 10.12 -14.29 1.75
C TYR A 255 10.78 -13.92 0.41
N ILE A 256 10.02 -14.10 -0.67
CA ILE A 256 10.45 -13.82 -2.05
C ILE A 256 9.37 -13.02 -2.78
N GLY A 257 9.79 -12.01 -3.55
CA GLY A 257 8.90 -11.16 -4.33
C GLY A 257 9.33 -11.06 -5.79
N VAL A 258 8.36 -10.95 -6.69
CA VAL A 258 8.60 -10.64 -8.11
C VAL A 258 8.89 -9.14 -8.26
N ASN A 259 9.93 -8.77 -9.00
CA ASN A 259 10.36 -7.38 -9.19
C ASN A 259 9.45 -6.61 -10.17
N GLN A 260 8.19 -6.41 -9.77
CA GLN A 260 7.13 -5.85 -10.60
C GLN A 260 6.21 -4.96 -9.75
N PRO A 261 5.45 -4.02 -10.36
CA PRO A 261 4.62 -3.09 -9.62
C PRO A 261 3.46 -3.75 -8.85
N GLU A 262 3.04 -4.93 -9.26
CA GLU A 262 2.01 -5.73 -8.59
C GLU A 262 2.48 -6.30 -7.25
N PHE A 263 1.56 -6.43 -6.29
CA PHE A 263 1.88 -7.04 -5.01
C PHE A 263 2.04 -8.56 -5.14
N ASN A 264 3.28 -9.03 -5.18
CA ASN A 264 3.62 -10.44 -5.39
C ASN A 264 4.71 -10.95 -4.43
N ILE A 265 4.62 -10.65 -3.13
CA ILE A 265 5.57 -11.14 -2.11
C ILE A 265 4.96 -12.34 -1.36
N LYS A 266 5.71 -13.43 -1.29
CA LYS A 266 5.32 -14.69 -0.64
C LYS A 266 6.25 -14.99 0.52
N PHE A 267 5.66 -15.22 1.70
CA PHE A 267 6.37 -15.83 2.83
C PHE A 267 6.59 -17.31 2.53
N ILE A 268 7.81 -17.80 2.71
CA ILE A 268 8.17 -19.20 2.48
C ILE A 268 9.27 -19.68 3.45
N PRO A 269 9.32 -20.98 3.79
CA PRO A 269 10.44 -21.55 4.55
C PRO A 269 11.77 -21.40 3.80
N VAL A 270 12.89 -21.30 4.52
CA VAL A 270 14.24 -21.24 3.92
C VAL A 270 14.51 -22.42 2.98
N SER A 271 14.08 -23.62 3.37
CA SER A 271 14.22 -24.82 2.54
C SER A 271 13.49 -24.70 1.19
N GLU A 272 12.39 -23.95 1.12
CA GLU A 272 11.67 -23.69 -0.12
C GLU A 272 12.37 -22.60 -0.96
N ILE A 273 12.96 -21.58 -0.33
CA ILE A 273 13.80 -20.60 -1.04
C ILE A 273 14.98 -21.33 -1.72
N ASN A 274 15.69 -22.20 -0.98
CA ASN A 274 16.78 -23.00 -1.53
C ASN A 274 16.36 -23.78 -2.78
N LYS A 275 15.19 -24.44 -2.76
CA LYS A 275 14.65 -25.15 -3.91
C LYS A 275 14.39 -24.21 -5.09
N GLN A 276 13.78 -23.05 -4.86
CA GLN A 276 13.50 -22.09 -5.92
C GLN A 276 14.77 -21.52 -6.54
N LEU A 277 15.79 -21.20 -5.72
CA LEU A 277 17.07 -20.69 -6.19
C LEU A 277 17.93 -21.75 -6.91
N SER A 278 17.69 -23.03 -6.66
CA SER A 278 18.42 -24.13 -7.33
C SER A 278 17.94 -24.37 -8.77
N LYS A 279 16.71 -23.96 -9.12
CA LYS A 279 16.12 -24.22 -10.44
C LYS A 279 16.87 -23.53 -11.59
N PRO A 280 17.23 -22.22 -11.51
CA PRO A 280 17.88 -21.53 -12.62
C PRO A 280 19.31 -22.01 -12.90
N SER A 281 20.06 -22.39 -11.86
CA SER A 281 21.48 -22.78 -11.96
C SER A 281 21.70 -24.29 -12.07
N ASN A 282 20.63 -25.09 -11.93
CA ASN A 282 20.67 -26.56 -11.80
C ASN A 282 21.69 -27.05 -10.76
N SER A 283 22.02 -26.20 -9.79
CA SER A 283 23.00 -26.44 -8.74
C SER A 283 22.32 -26.29 -7.38
N PRO A 284 22.55 -27.22 -6.43
CA PRO A 284 21.88 -27.16 -5.13
C PRO A 284 22.35 -25.94 -4.33
N VAL A 285 21.43 -25.00 -4.10
CA VAL A 285 21.65 -23.79 -3.30
C VAL A 285 21.36 -24.09 -1.83
N LYS A 286 22.24 -23.60 -0.94
CA LYS A 286 22.01 -23.59 0.51
C LYS A 286 22.32 -22.20 1.07
N ILE A 287 21.29 -21.48 1.50
CA ILE A 287 21.44 -20.14 2.09
C ILE A 287 22.11 -20.20 3.47
N PHE A 288 21.71 -21.15 4.30
CA PHE A 288 22.31 -21.41 5.62
C PHE A 288 22.91 -22.83 5.65
N HIS A 289 23.87 -23.05 6.55
CA HIS A 289 24.60 -24.32 6.66
C HIS A 289 23.71 -25.58 6.77
N ASP A 290 22.60 -25.47 7.50
CA ASP A 290 21.65 -26.54 7.85
C ASP A 290 20.18 -26.06 7.81
N ASP A 291 19.87 -25.11 6.93
CA ASP A 291 18.56 -24.43 6.83
C ASP A 291 18.10 -23.71 8.12
N CYS A 292 18.98 -23.56 9.11
CA CYS A 292 18.74 -22.81 10.35
C CYS A 292 17.38 -23.10 10.99
N PHE A 293 17.17 -24.30 11.53
CA PHE A 293 15.91 -24.63 12.26
C PHE A 293 14.64 -24.54 11.40
N SER A 294 14.75 -24.58 10.07
CA SER A 294 13.58 -24.61 9.20
C SER A 294 12.70 -25.82 9.52
N GLY A 295 11.38 -25.61 9.53
CA GLY A 295 10.40 -26.67 9.84
C GLY A 295 10.26 -27.02 11.33
N LYS A 296 11.02 -26.38 12.24
CA LYS A 296 10.80 -26.53 13.69
C LYS A 296 9.52 -25.81 14.14
N PRO A 297 8.88 -26.22 15.26
CA PRO A 297 7.67 -25.57 15.78
C PRO A 297 7.82 -24.06 15.99
N ALA A 298 8.98 -23.60 16.49
CA ALA A 298 9.27 -22.18 16.65
C ALA A 298 9.28 -21.39 15.33
N SER A 299 9.65 -22.03 14.22
CA SER A 299 9.59 -21.44 12.87
C SER A 299 8.15 -21.26 12.38
N GLU A 300 7.25 -22.18 12.70
CA GLU A 300 5.82 -22.04 12.39
C GLU A 300 5.16 -20.97 13.29
N GLU A 301 5.53 -20.90 14.56
CA GLU A 301 5.07 -19.82 15.45
C GLU A 301 5.58 -18.46 14.99
N ALA A 302 6.87 -18.34 14.66
CA ALA A 302 7.47 -17.12 14.12
C ALA A 302 6.79 -16.70 12.81
N LYS A 303 6.49 -17.65 11.92
CA LYS A 303 5.68 -17.41 10.71
C LYS A 303 4.32 -16.82 11.07
N ASN A 304 3.57 -17.44 11.98
CA ASN A 304 2.24 -16.96 12.36
C ASN A 304 2.29 -15.55 12.97
N GLN A 305 3.25 -15.29 13.86
CA GLN A 305 3.48 -13.96 14.45
C GLN A 305 3.88 -12.92 13.39
N PHE A 306 4.77 -13.28 12.46
CA PHE A 306 5.20 -12.39 11.40
C PHE A 306 4.04 -12.08 10.44
N LEU A 307 3.33 -13.09 9.93
CA LEU A 307 2.15 -12.92 9.08
C LEU A 307 1.06 -12.11 9.79
N ASN A 308 0.89 -12.25 11.11
CA ASN A 308 -0.02 -11.43 11.90
C ASN A 308 0.34 -9.93 11.89
N ARG A 309 1.62 -9.58 11.78
CA ARG A 309 2.08 -8.18 11.65
C ARG A 309 1.86 -7.60 10.26
N ILE A 310 1.91 -8.44 9.23
CA ILE A 310 1.56 -8.08 7.84
C ILE A 310 0.05 -7.80 7.71
N LYS A 311 -0.79 -8.32 8.63
CA LYS A 311 -2.23 -8.04 8.62
C LYS A 311 -2.47 -6.55 8.89
N LEU A 312 -2.64 -5.78 7.80
CA LEU A 312 -3.10 -4.38 7.75
C LEU A 312 -4.08 -4.04 8.88
N PRO A 313 -4.14 -2.79 9.39
CA PRO A 313 -5.20 -2.38 10.31
C PRO A 313 -6.57 -2.88 9.80
N ALA A 314 -7.47 -3.33 10.68
CA ALA A 314 -8.72 -3.99 10.27
C ALA A 314 -9.55 -3.21 9.22
N HIS A 315 -9.46 -1.87 9.24
CA HIS A 315 -10.11 -0.95 8.29
C HIS A 315 -9.43 -0.84 6.90
N GLN A 316 -8.24 -1.42 6.75
CA GLN A 316 -7.45 -1.47 5.50
C GLN A 316 -7.35 -2.91 4.96
N ARG A 317 -7.92 -3.90 5.65
CA ARG A 317 -7.97 -5.28 5.16
C ARG A 317 -9.07 -5.44 4.13
N LEU A 318 -8.75 -6.00 2.98
CA LEU A 318 -9.76 -6.64 2.15
C LEU A 318 -10.13 -7.98 2.81
N GLN A 319 -11.23 -8.01 3.57
CA GLN A 319 -11.74 -9.26 4.12
C GLN A 319 -12.52 -10.00 3.04
N MET A 320 -11.92 -11.08 2.52
CA MET A 320 -12.59 -11.98 1.59
C MET A 320 -13.25 -13.14 2.36
N SER A 321 -14.46 -13.50 1.98
CA SER A 321 -15.09 -14.72 2.48
C SER A 321 -14.27 -15.95 2.06
N LYS A 322 -14.36 -17.05 2.81
CA LYS A 322 -13.67 -18.30 2.45
C LYS A 322 -14.08 -18.81 1.06
N SER A 323 -15.34 -18.58 0.68
CA SER A 323 -15.82 -18.84 -0.67
C SER A 323 -15.08 -17.99 -1.72
N ALA A 324 -14.99 -16.68 -1.54
CA ALA A 324 -14.30 -15.80 -2.46
C ALA A 324 -12.79 -16.11 -2.56
N GLN A 325 -12.16 -16.48 -1.45
CA GLN A 325 -10.76 -16.94 -1.43
C GLN A 325 -10.58 -18.24 -2.21
N ASN A 326 -11.45 -19.23 -1.99
CA ASN A 326 -11.42 -20.50 -2.72
C ASN A 326 -11.64 -20.31 -4.22
N SER A 327 -12.58 -19.44 -4.62
CA SER A 327 -12.81 -19.12 -6.03
C SER A 327 -11.60 -18.44 -6.67
N LEU A 328 -10.97 -17.51 -5.96
CA LEU A 328 -9.74 -16.85 -6.43
C LEU A 328 -8.59 -17.87 -6.59
N LEU A 329 -8.42 -18.78 -5.62
CA LEU A 329 -7.43 -19.86 -5.70
C LEU A 329 -7.71 -20.81 -6.87
N ALA A 330 -8.97 -21.17 -7.12
CA ALA A 330 -9.35 -22.01 -8.26
C ALA A 330 -9.08 -21.32 -9.61
N ILE A 331 -9.29 -20.01 -9.71
CA ILE A 331 -8.93 -19.24 -10.90
C ILE A 331 -7.40 -19.24 -11.09
N TYR A 332 -6.63 -19.01 -10.03
CA TYR A 332 -5.17 -19.07 -10.10
C TYR A 332 -4.65 -20.47 -10.48
N ASP A 333 -5.24 -21.54 -9.94
CA ASP A 333 -4.91 -22.92 -10.30
C ASP A 333 -5.19 -23.20 -11.78
N ALA A 334 -6.35 -22.76 -12.28
CA ALA A 334 -6.72 -22.89 -13.70
C ALA A 334 -5.76 -22.14 -14.64
N ILE A 335 -5.17 -21.02 -14.19
CA ILE A 335 -4.21 -20.21 -14.97
C ILE A 335 -2.76 -20.72 -14.80
N SER A 336 -2.43 -21.32 -13.65
CA SER A 336 -1.07 -21.70 -13.27
C SER A 336 -0.66 -23.10 -13.72
N SER A 337 -1.57 -23.89 -14.32
CA SER A 337 -1.19 -25.18 -14.86
C SER A 337 -0.31 -25.01 -16.10
N ASP A 338 0.91 -25.58 -16.06
CA ASP A 338 1.85 -25.79 -17.18
C ASP A 338 1.26 -26.76 -18.24
N SER A 339 -0.04 -26.71 -18.48
CA SER A 339 -0.73 -27.68 -19.33
C SER A 339 -0.63 -27.29 -20.79
N THR A 340 -0.08 -28.20 -21.58
CA THR A 340 -0.11 -28.28 -23.04
C THR A 340 -1.54 -28.45 -23.62
N GLY A 341 -2.56 -27.94 -22.92
CA GLY A 341 -3.98 -27.97 -23.31
C GLY A 341 -4.48 -26.64 -23.87
N PRO A 342 -5.73 -26.57 -24.36
CA PRO A 342 -6.29 -25.35 -24.92
C PRO A 342 -6.27 -24.22 -23.89
N SER A 343 -5.87 -23.02 -24.34
CA SER A 343 -5.79 -21.80 -23.53
C SER A 343 -7.13 -21.51 -22.85
N ASN A 344 -7.23 -21.83 -21.56
CA ASN A 344 -8.34 -21.39 -20.74
C ASN A 344 -8.05 -19.96 -20.29
N THR A 345 -8.64 -18.97 -20.96
CA THR A 345 -8.66 -17.57 -20.49
C THR A 345 -9.92 -17.34 -19.66
N PRO A 346 -9.88 -17.47 -18.32
CA PRO A 346 -11.06 -17.22 -17.50
C PRO A 346 -11.47 -15.76 -17.61
N THR A 347 -12.78 -15.52 -17.79
CA THR A 347 -13.37 -14.17 -17.80
C THR A 347 -14.14 -13.96 -16.51
N VAL A 348 -13.78 -12.93 -15.73
CA VAL A 348 -14.52 -12.54 -14.51
C VAL A 348 -15.59 -11.53 -14.90
N LEU A 349 -16.86 -11.95 -14.89
CA LEU A 349 -18.00 -11.12 -15.29
C LEU A 349 -18.37 -10.03 -14.26
N GLY A 350 -17.91 -10.16 -13.01
CA GLY A 350 -18.16 -9.17 -11.99
C GLY A 350 -17.60 -9.54 -10.62
N VAL A 351 -17.30 -8.52 -9.82
CA VAL A 351 -16.87 -8.65 -8.42
C VAL A 351 -17.79 -7.79 -7.57
N THR A 352 -18.31 -8.37 -6.50
CA THR A 352 -19.13 -7.64 -5.52
C THR A 352 -18.32 -7.45 -4.24
N ALA A 353 -18.32 -6.22 -3.72
CA ALA A 353 -17.70 -5.88 -2.45
C ALA A 353 -18.70 -5.09 -1.59
N THR A 354 -18.76 -5.40 -0.29
CA THR A 354 -19.59 -4.68 0.68
C THR A 354 -18.70 -3.85 1.59
N PHE A 355 -19.06 -2.59 1.78
CA PHE A 355 -18.36 -1.66 2.64
C PHE A 355 -19.28 -1.19 3.76
N ALA A 356 -18.71 -0.94 4.94
CA ALA A 356 -19.41 -0.37 6.07
C ALA A 356 -18.78 0.98 6.44
N PHE A 357 -19.62 2.01 6.58
CA PHE A 357 -19.23 3.37 6.93
C PHE A 357 -19.84 3.78 8.27
N ASP A 358 -19.13 4.63 8.99
CA ASP A 358 -19.51 5.16 10.28
C ASP A 358 -20.39 6.42 10.22
N SER A 359 -20.57 7.00 9.03
CA SER A 359 -21.44 8.16 8.80
C SER A 359 -21.85 8.28 7.34
N SER A 360 -22.94 9.02 7.08
CA SER A 360 -23.36 9.42 5.72
C SER A 360 -22.31 10.25 4.99
N SER A 361 -21.59 11.13 5.70
CA SER A 361 -20.56 11.97 5.10
C SER A 361 -19.36 11.14 4.60
N SER A 362 -18.89 10.17 5.40
CA SER A 362 -17.78 9.29 5.02
C SER A 362 -18.15 8.35 3.87
N HIS A 363 -19.39 7.84 3.85
CA HIS A 363 -19.94 7.05 2.74
C HIS A 363 -19.98 7.85 1.44
N LEU A 364 -20.57 9.04 1.43
CA LEU A 364 -20.71 9.84 0.21
C LEU A 364 -19.36 10.33 -0.31
N THR A 365 -18.48 10.82 0.56
CA THR A 365 -17.12 11.23 0.15
C THR A 365 -16.36 10.09 -0.52
N SER A 366 -16.48 8.88 0.04
CA SER A 366 -15.84 7.69 -0.51
C SER A 366 -16.47 7.27 -1.83
N THR A 367 -17.81 7.32 -1.93
CA THR A 367 -18.56 7.01 -3.15
C THR A 367 -18.20 7.95 -4.29
N GLU A 368 -18.18 9.26 -4.05
CA GLU A 368 -17.78 10.27 -5.05
C GLU A 368 -16.35 10.03 -5.55
N ARG A 369 -15.43 9.65 -4.66
CA ARG A 369 -14.06 9.28 -5.04
C ARG A 369 -14.01 8.03 -5.91
N MET A 370 -14.81 7.01 -5.58
CA MET A 370 -14.90 5.77 -6.37
C MET A 370 -15.47 6.05 -7.77
N LYS A 371 -16.52 6.87 -7.87
CA LYS A 371 -17.11 7.28 -9.15
C LYS A 371 -16.10 7.98 -10.04
N ARG A 372 -15.35 8.95 -9.49
CA ARG A 372 -14.34 9.71 -10.24
C ARG A 372 -13.18 8.86 -10.73
N LYS A 373 -12.71 7.93 -9.90
CA LYS A 373 -11.44 7.21 -10.16
C LYS A 373 -11.64 5.89 -10.89
N PHE A 374 -12.77 5.22 -10.65
CA PHE A 374 -12.98 3.84 -11.06
C PHE A 374 -14.34 3.60 -11.72
N GLU A 375 -15.14 4.65 -11.98
CA GLU A 375 -16.48 4.52 -12.56
C GLU A 375 -17.38 3.53 -11.80
N THR A 376 -17.26 3.53 -10.47
CA THR A 376 -18.03 2.66 -9.57
C THR A 376 -18.69 3.47 -8.46
N SER A 377 -19.84 2.99 -7.99
CA SER A 377 -20.57 3.55 -6.86
C SER A 377 -20.71 2.54 -5.74
N CYS A 378 -20.66 3.00 -4.49
CA CYS A 378 -21.05 2.17 -3.36
C CYS A 378 -22.52 2.43 -3.03
N ALA A 379 -23.42 1.66 -3.64
CA ALA A 379 -24.86 1.86 -3.50
C ALA A 379 -25.37 1.24 -2.19
N VAL A 380 -26.05 2.04 -1.37
CA VAL A 380 -26.54 1.67 -0.03
C VAL A 380 -27.45 0.45 -0.11
N THR A 381 -27.18 -0.52 0.76
CA THR A 381 -27.95 -1.76 0.91
C THR A 381 -28.55 -1.90 2.30
N ASP A 382 -28.02 -1.23 3.32
CA ASP A 382 -28.59 -1.21 4.66
C ASP A 382 -28.16 0.04 5.44
N VAL A 383 -29.00 0.49 6.38
CA VAL A 383 -28.73 1.60 7.31
C VAL A 383 -29.14 1.17 8.72
N LYS A 384 -28.16 0.92 9.59
CA LYS A 384 -28.36 0.43 10.96
C LYS A 384 -28.15 1.53 11.99
N LYS A 385 -28.86 1.45 13.12
CA LYS A 385 -28.61 2.32 14.30
C LYS A 385 -27.48 1.76 15.17
N ARG A 386 -26.60 2.63 15.67
CA ARG A 386 -25.57 2.26 16.66
C ARG A 386 -26.19 2.07 18.04
N HIS A 387 -25.91 0.93 18.68
CA HIS A 387 -26.29 0.67 20.07
C HIS A 387 -25.43 1.48 21.05
N THR A 388 -26.00 1.81 22.22
CA THR A 388 -25.42 2.72 23.23
C THR A 388 -24.09 2.23 23.84
N SER A 389 -23.77 0.94 23.74
CA SER A 389 -22.51 0.34 24.24
C SER A 389 -21.26 0.76 23.45
N ASP A 390 -21.41 1.19 22.19
CA ASP A 390 -20.28 1.54 21.32
C ASP A 390 -19.86 3.02 21.42
N LYS A 391 -20.64 3.85 22.12
CA LYS A 391 -20.38 5.30 22.27
C LYS A 391 -19.21 5.64 23.20
N GLN A 392 -18.72 4.70 24.01
CA GLN A 392 -17.64 4.94 24.99
C GLN A 392 -16.22 4.76 24.44
N LYS A 393 -16.04 4.31 23.19
CA LYS A 393 -14.72 4.14 22.59
C LYS A 393 -14.56 5.03 21.36
N ARG A 394 -13.90 6.18 21.57
CA ARG A 394 -13.36 7.18 20.62
C ARG A 394 -14.17 8.47 20.51
N GLN A 395 -13.46 9.60 20.61
CA GLN A 395 -13.95 10.91 20.17
C GLN A 395 -14.23 10.84 18.66
N VAL A 396 -15.50 10.65 18.28
CA VAL A 396 -15.95 10.63 16.89
C VAL A 396 -17.06 11.67 16.74
N SER A 397 -17.03 12.39 15.61
CA SER A 397 -18.03 13.38 15.20
C SER A 397 -19.45 12.81 15.22
N GLU A 398 -20.45 13.66 15.52
CA GLU A 398 -21.86 13.32 15.71
C GLU A 398 -22.44 12.52 14.51
N GLY A 399 -22.59 11.21 14.70
CA GLY A 399 -23.31 10.30 13.80
C GLY A 399 -23.70 9.00 14.50
N SER A 400 -25.00 8.71 14.55
CA SER A 400 -25.61 7.58 15.28
C SER A 400 -25.91 6.36 14.40
N GLU A 401 -25.58 6.40 13.11
CA GLU A 401 -25.95 5.41 12.10
C GLU A 401 -24.72 4.79 11.45
N SER A 402 -24.81 3.52 11.04
CA SER A 402 -23.81 2.84 10.21
C SER A 402 -24.43 2.43 8.88
N ILE A 403 -23.73 2.70 7.79
CA ILE A 403 -24.22 2.47 6.42
C ILE A 403 -23.46 1.29 5.83
N GLU A 404 -24.19 0.30 5.33
CA GLU A 404 -23.62 -0.76 4.50
C GLU A 404 -23.99 -0.49 3.03
N CYS A 405 -23.01 -0.62 2.16
CA CYS A 405 -23.22 -0.44 0.72
C CYS A 405 -22.45 -1.47 -0.08
N ARG A 406 -22.95 -1.69 -1.31
CA ARG A 406 -22.40 -2.63 -2.28
C ARG A 406 -21.77 -1.86 -3.42
N LEU A 407 -20.53 -2.20 -3.76
CA LEU A 407 -19.86 -1.68 -4.95
C LEU A 407 -20.55 -2.20 -6.21
N VAL A 408 -20.94 -1.27 -7.08
CA VAL A 408 -21.62 -1.53 -8.36
C VAL A 408 -21.03 -0.60 -9.44
N PRO A 409 -21.11 -0.95 -10.73
CA PRO A 409 -20.77 -0.03 -11.82
C PRO A 409 -21.59 1.25 -11.72
N GLU A 410 -21.00 2.41 -12.03
CA GLU A 410 -21.68 3.70 -12.01
C GLU A 410 -22.67 3.82 -13.18
N LYS A 411 -23.96 3.77 -12.88
CA LYS A 411 -25.06 3.81 -13.85
C LYS A 411 -25.11 5.06 -14.71
N SER A 412 -24.61 6.21 -14.24
CA SER A 412 -24.69 7.43 -15.03
C SER A 412 -23.84 7.38 -16.30
N VAL A 413 -22.85 6.48 -16.39
CA VAL A 413 -21.97 6.33 -17.56
C VAL A 413 -22.00 4.93 -18.17
N ASP A 414 -22.96 4.08 -17.77
CA ASP A 414 -23.07 2.69 -18.27
C ASP A 414 -23.75 2.58 -19.64
N GLY A 415 -24.25 3.71 -20.17
CA GLY A 415 -24.97 3.79 -21.44
C GLY A 415 -26.39 3.24 -21.43
N LYS A 416 -26.93 2.85 -20.26
CA LYS A 416 -28.24 2.18 -20.10
C LYS A 416 -29.24 2.99 -19.28
N SER A 417 -28.84 4.15 -18.77
CA SER A 417 -29.70 5.04 -17.98
C SER A 417 -29.56 6.49 -18.45
N SER A 418 -30.67 7.23 -18.51
CA SER A 418 -30.63 8.69 -18.68
C SER A 418 -30.10 9.38 -17.43
N ALA A 419 -29.82 10.68 -17.53
CA ALA A 419 -29.28 11.48 -16.44
C ALA A 419 -30.18 11.51 -15.18
N ASP A 420 -31.50 11.34 -15.33
CA ASP A 420 -32.46 11.25 -14.22
C ASP A 420 -32.63 9.82 -13.65
N GLY A 421 -31.89 8.85 -14.19
CA GLY A 421 -31.92 7.43 -13.81
C GLY A 421 -32.89 6.56 -14.58
N SER A 422 -33.69 7.11 -15.52
CA SER A 422 -34.65 6.33 -16.29
C SER A 422 -33.96 5.30 -17.20
N PRO A 423 -34.47 4.06 -17.29
CA PRO A 423 -33.93 3.06 -18.22
C PRO A 423 -33.99 3.58 -19.66
N CYS A 424 -32.83 3.69 -20.30
CA CYS A 424 -32.70 4.40 -21.56
C CYS A 424 -31.38 4.05 -22.25
N SER A 425 -31.43 3.62 -23.52
CA SER A 425 -30.23 3.23 -24.26
C SER A 425 -29.53 4.47 -24.83
N CYS A 426 -28.47 4.93 -24.16
CA CYS A 426 -27.69 6.11 -24.53
C CYS A 426 -26.60 5.80 -25.56
N PHE A 427 -26.80 4.81 -26.44
CA PHE A 427 -25.87 4.46 -27.52
C PHE A 427 -26.24 5.09 -28.87
N GLU A 428 -27.42 5.70 -28.97
CA GLU A 428 -27.92 6.40 -30.17
C GLU A 428 -27.69 7.92 -30.03
N ASP A 429 -27.53 8.66 -31.14
CA ASP A 429 -27.29 10.13 -31.20
C ASP A 429 -26.09 10.67 -30.35
N ASN A 430 -24.86 10.30 -30.73
CA ASN A 430 -23.60 10.73 -30.08
C ASN A 430 -23.50 10.40 -28.57
N GLY A 431 -24.45 9.65 -28.01
CA GLY A 431 -24.50 9.21 -26.62
C GLY A 431 -24.99 10.25 -25.60
N TYR A 432 -25.64 11.33 -26.07
CA TYR A 432 -26.06 12.45 -25.21
C TYR A 432 -27.56 12.52 -24.98
N LYS A 433 -28.35 11.78 -25.77
CA LYS A 433 -29.79 11.65 -25.59
C LYS A 433 -30.20 10.22 -25.84
N CYS A 434 -31.36 9.87 -25.31
CA CYS A 434 -31.96 8.57 -25.51
C CYS A 434 -33.48 8.70 -25.44
N SER A 435 -34.17 7.76 -26.07
CA SER A 435 -35.62 7.67 -26.01
C SER A 435 -36.02 6.60 -24.99
N THR A 436 -36.85 6.96 -24.03
CA THR A 436 -37.40 5.99 -23.07
C THR A 436 -38.45 5.11 -23.74
N GLN A 437 -38.83 4.01 -23.08
CA GLN A 437 -39.94 3.15 -23.54
C GLN A 437 -41.27 3.91 -23.69
N GLU A 438 -41.43 5.05 -23.02
CA GLU A 438 -42.60 5.95 -23.14
C GLU A 438 -42.49 6.93 -24.32
N GLY A 439 -41.46 6.83 -25.17
CA GLY A 439 -41.23 7.71 -26.31
C GLY A 439 -40.72 9.11 -25.94
N LYS A 440 -40.30 9.34 -24.69
CA LYS A 440 -39.77 10.64 -24.26
C LYS A 440 -38.26 10.71 -24.49
N SER A 441 -37.81 11.80 -25.13
CA SER A 441 -36.38 12.11 -25.25
C SER A 441 -35.83 12.62 -23.92
N LYS A 442 -34.75 11.98 -23.43
CA LYS A 442 -34.07 12.30 -22.17
C LYS A 442 -32.58 12.50 -22.43
N SER A 443 -31.95 13.40 -21.68
CA SER A 443 -30.50 13.62 -21.75
C SER A 443 -29.73 12.53 -21.01
N CYS A 444 -28.54 12.19 -21.50
CA CYS A 444 -27.64 11.19 -20.92
C CYS A 444 -26.39 11.87 -20.34
N CYS A 445 -25.81 11.26 -19.31
CA CYS A 445 -24.52 11.69 -18.78
C CYS A 445 -23.38 11.05 -19.58
N SER A 446 -22.37 11.86 -19.90
CA SER A 446 -21.08 11.46 -20.48
C SER A 446 -19.92 11.47 -19.47
N THR A 447 -20.19 11.97 -18.26
CA THR A 447 -19.29 11.90 -17.11
C THR A 447 -20.06 11.39 -15.90
N PRO A 448 -19.41 10.80 -14.88
CA PRO A 448 -20.08 10.40 -13.66
C PRO A 448 -20.92 11.54 -13.05
N CYS A 449 -22.09 11.20 -12.53
CA CYS A 449 -22.96 12.12 -11.81
C CYS A 449 -22.42 12.38 -10.40
N LEU A 450 -21.92 13.59 -10.16
CA LEU A 450 -21.16 13.97 -8.97
C LEU A 450 -21.77 15.20 -8.30
N TYR A 451 -21.61 15.30 -6.99
CA TYR A 451 -22.08 16.47 -6.23
C TYR A 451 -21.17 17.68 -6.48
N GLN A 452 -21.78 18.84 -6.76
CA GLN A 452 -21.08 20.11 -6.89
C GLN A 452 -21.55 21.09 -5.83
N GLU A 453 -20.63 21.46 -4.93
CA GLU A 453 -20.91 22.32 -3.78
C GLU A 453 -21.39 23.72 -4.19
N GLN A 454 -20.78 24.31 -5.24
CA GLN A 454 -21.16 25.63 -5.75
C GLN A 454 -22.59 25.69 -6.27
N LEU A 455 -23.07 24.60 -6.88
CA LEU A 455 -24.40 24.49 -7.46
C LEU A 455 -25.40 23.79 -6.54
N LYS A 456 -24.95 23.36 -5.35
CA LYS A 456 -25.73 22.63 -4.34
C LYS A 456 -26.55 21.48 -4.92
N GLY A 457 -25.95 20.73 -5.85
CA GLY A 457 -26.67 19.71 -6.59
C GLY A 457 -25.75 18.77 -7.36
N TYR A 458 -26.33 17.66 -7.80
CA TYR A 458 -25.63 16.69 -8.61
C TYR A 458 -25.63 17.11 -10.07
N ARG A 459 -24.45 17.01 -10.70
CA ARG A 459 -24.21 17.44 -12.07
C ARG A 459 -23.37 16.42 -12.82
N CYS A 460 -23.65 16.32 -14.10
CA CYS A 460 -22.82 15.62 -15.06
C CYS A 460 -22.72 16.44 -16.34
N TYR A 461 -21.74 16.12 -17.19
CA TYR A 461 -21.72 16.65 -18.55
C TYR A 461 -22.51 15.73 -19.46
N SER A 462 -23.30 16.30 -20.35
CA SER A 462 -23.88 15.68 -21.55
C SER A 462 -23.16 16.26 -22.75
N GLY A 463 -22.06 15.63 -23.16
CA GLY A 463 -21.13 16.20 -24.13
C GLY A 463 -20.40 17.40 -23.52
N LYS A 464 -20.67 18.60 -24.04
CA LYS A 464 -20.08 19.85 -23.51
C LYS A 464 -21.00 20.62 -22.56
N THR A 465 -22.25 20.20 -22.44
CA THR A 465 -23.26 20.91 -21.64
C THR A 465 -23.37 20.26 -20.28
N GLN A 466 -23.26 21.07 -19.22
CA GLN A 466 -23.51 20.60 -17.87
C GLN A 466 -25.02 20.55 -17.58
N ILE A 467 -25.49 19.42 -17.05
CA ILE A 467 -26.91 19.18 -16.74
C ILE A 467 -27.08 18.65 -15.32
N GLU A 468 -28.30 18.73 -14.80
CA GLU A 468 -28.67 18.05 -13.55
C GLU A 468 -28.75 16.55 -13.77
N CYS A 469 -28.39 15.78 -12.74
CA CYS A 469 -28.44 14.33 -12.79
C CYS A 469 -28.83 13.73 -11.44
N SER A 470 -29.33 12.51 -11.47
CA SER A 470 -29.62 11.69 -10.30
C SER A 470 -28.46 10.72 -10.09
N PRO A 471 -27.72 10.80 -8.97
CA PRO A 471 -26.59 9.92 -8.74
C PRO A 471 -27.09 8.50 -8.45
N GLN A 472 -26.31 7.48 -8.78
CA GLN A 472 -26.53 6.16 -8.18
C GLN A 472 -25.94 6.15 -6.77
N TYR A 473 -26.79 5.97 -5.75
CA TYR A 473 -26.38 5.99 -4.34
C TYR A 473 -27.10 4.97 -3.45
N SER A 474 -28.31 4.51 -3.79
CA SER A 474 -29.09 3.59 -2.95
C SER A 474 -29.82 2.53 -3.75
N LEU A 475 -29.88 1.32 -3.19
CA LEU A 475 -30.66 0.19 -3.67
C LEU A 475 -31.84 -0.14 -2.74
N ILE A 476 -32.08 0.68 -1.73
CA ILE A 476 -33.16 0.53 -0.76
C ILE A 476 -33.99 1.81 -0.64
N THR A 477 -35.27 1.64 -0.34
CA THR A 477 -36.23 2.72 -0.09
C THR A 477 -35.96 3.39 1.25
N ALA A 478 -36.63 4.52 1.54
CA ALA A 478 -36.55 5.18 2.86
C ALA A 478 -36.95 4.24 4.02
N LYS A 479 -37.86 3.30 3.75
CA LYS A 479 -38.31 2.27 4.68
C LYS A 479 -37.37 1.06 4.77
N GLY A 480 -36.35 0.98 3.93
CA GLY A 480 -35.39 -0.12 3.88
C GLY A 480 -35.79 -1.28 2.96
N ASN A 481 -36.85 -1.15 2.16
CA ASN A 481 -37.24 -2.18 1.21
C ASN A 481 -36.29 -2.18 0.01
N ARG A 482 -35.97 -3.36 -0.52
CA ARG A 482 -35.09 -3.48 -1.69
C ARG A 482 -35.79 -2.97 -2.95
N CYS A 483 -35.14 -2.05 -3.66
CA CYS A 483 -35.53 -1.64 -4.99
C CYS A 483 -35.18 -2.71 -6.02
N ARG A 484 -35.90 -2.74 -7.14
CA ARG A 484 -35.49 -3.54 -8.29
C ARG A 484 -34.12 -3.10 -8.81
N ASP A 485 -33.32 -4.06 -9.25
CA ASP A 485 -31.95 -3.78 -9.70
C ASP A 485 -31.92 -2.93 -11.00
N ASP A 486 -32.95 -3.05 -11.85
CA ASP A 486 -33.13 -2.24 -13.07
C ASP A 486 -33.73 -0.85 -12.78
N HIS A 487 -34.33 -0.65 -11.60
CA HIS A 487 -34.96 0.61 -11.20
C HIS A 487 -34.61 0.99 -9.75
N PRO A 488 -33.32 1.30 -9.46
CA PRO A 488 -32.85 1.71 -8.14
C PRO A 488 -33.39 3.08 -7.72
N CYS A 489 -32.95 3.63 -6.59
CA CYS A 489 -33.36 4.97 -6.21
C CYS A 489 -32.81 6.04 -7.17
N ALA A 490 -33.70 6.76 -7.84
CA ALA A 490 -33.40 7.93 -8.67
C ALA A 490 -34.62 8.87 -8.73
N THR A 491 -34.52 9.97 -9.48
CA THR A 491 -35.62 10.93 -9.60
C THR A 491 -36.62 10.56 -10.69
N TYR A 492 -36.19 9.91 -11.78
CA TYR A 492 -37.05 9.51 -12.90
C TYR A 492 -37.90 10.68 -13.45
N GLY A 493 -37.32 11.89 -13.43
CA GLY A 493 -37.97 13.12 -13.87
C GLY A 493 -38.98 13.72 -12.88
N LYS A 494 -38.97 13.28 -11.60
CA LYS A 494 -39.74 13.88 -10.50
C LYS A 494 -38.87 14.78 -9.62
N ASP A 495 -39.51 15.56 -8.74
CA ASP A 495 -38.83 16.37 -7.71
C ASP A 495 -38.54 15.59 -6.42
N TYR A 496 -38.74 14.27 -6.43
CA TYR A 496 -38.46 13.35 -5.33
C TYR A 496 -37.74 12.09 -5.83
N TYR A 497 -37.06 11.40 -4.92
CA TYR A 497 -36.41 10.13 -5.21
C TYR A 497 -37.35 8.98 -4.89
N TRP A 498 -37.39 7.98 -5.75
CA TRP A 498 -38.26 6.81 -5.59
C TRP A 498 -37.71 5.61 -6.36
N CYS A 499 -38.27 4.44 -6.12
CA CYS A 499 -37.96 3.23 -6.87
C CYS A 499 -39.16 2.26 -6.89
N PHE A 500 -39.15 1.31 -7.83
CA PHE A 500 -40.06 0.16 -7.79
C PHE A 500 -39.51 -0.90 -6.83
N ILE A 501 -40.36 -1.40 -5.95
CA ILE A 501 -40.06 -2.56 -5.10
C ILE A 501 -40.50 -3.88 -5.76
N ASN A 502 -41.46 -3.80 -6.69
CA ASN A 502 -41.90 -4.89 -7.58
C ASN A 502 -42.66 -4.28 -8.78
N ASP A 503 -43.22 -5.10 -9.67
CA ASP A 503 -43.91 -4.65 -10.88
C ASP A 503 -45.15 -3.77 -10.65
N LYS A 504 -45.72 -3.78 -9.44
CA LYS A 504 -46.99 -3.11 -9.12
C LYS A 504 -46.87 -2.06 -8.03
N SER A 505 -45.72 -1.93 -7.39
CA SER A 505 -45.57 -1.11 -6.20
C SER A 505 -44.24 -0.36 -6.21
N TRP A 506 -44.32 0.90 -5.80
CA TRP A 506 -43.18 1.80 -5.67
C TRP A 506 -43.17 2.42 -4.28
N GLU A 507 -41.99 2.90 -3.86
CA GLU A 507 -41.84 3.63 -2.61
C GLU A 507 -40.85 4.78 -2.76
N TYR A 508 -40.93 5.75 -1.85
CA TYR A 508 -39.97 6.84 -1.76
C TYR A 508 -38.59 6.36 -1.31
N CYS A 509 -37.58 7.00 -1.86
CA CYS A 509 -36.19 6.86 -1.45
C CYS A 509 -35.75 8.13 -0.71
N SER A 510 -34.88 7.95 0.30
CA SER A 510 -34.21 9.08 0.96
C SER A 510 -33.24 9.75 -0.01
N PRO A 511 -33.28 11.07 -0.24
CA PRO A 511 -32.30 11.72 -1.12
C PRO A 511 -30.89 11.69 -0.52
N PRO A 512 -29.82 11.76 -1.33
CA PRO A 512 -28.44 11.73 -0.85
C PRO A 512 -27.98 13.09 -0.28
N LEU A 513 -28.69 13.56 0.75
CA LEU A 513 -28.51 14.86 1.43
C LEU A 513 -27.99 14.66 2.87
N TRP A 514 -26.70 14.34 2.98
CA TRP A 514 -26.04 14.07 4.27
C TRP A 514 -25.96 15.27 5.22
N GLY A 515 -26.00 16.49 4.70
CA GLY A 515 -26.02 17.72 5.49
C GLY A 515 -27.41 18.15 5.93
N SER A 516 -28.46 17.38 5.63
CA SER A 516 -29.82 17.81 5.93
C SER A 516 -30.09 17.91 7.44
N ARG A 517 -30.82 18.96 7.83
CA ARG A 517 -31.16 19.25 9.23
C ARG A 517 -32.64 19.44 9.43
N ALA A 518 -33.13 18.99 10.57
CA ALA A 518 -34.42 19.38 11.09
C ALA A 518 -34.40 20.84 11.57
N LYS A 519 -35.58 21.47 11.63
CA LYS A 519 -35.78 22.85 12.10
C LYS A 519 -35.25 23.10 13.52
N ASP A 520 -35.17 22.06 14.34
CA ASP A 520 -34.60 22.11 15.70
C ASP A 520 -33.05 22.03 15.73
N GLY A 521 -32.41 21.97 14.57
CA GLY A 521 -30.94 21.96 14.40
C GLY A 521 -30.30 20.58 14.42
N LYS A 522 -31.06 19.52 14.70
CA LYS A 522 -30.55 18.14 14.67
C LYS A 522 -30.37 17.67 13.23
N TYR A 523 -29.40 16.77 13.02
CA TYR A 523 -29.24 16.11 11.72
C TYR A 523 -30.44 15.19 11.44
N CYS A 524 -30.88 15.22 10.18
CA CYS A 524 -31.84 14.25 9.69
C CYS A 524 -31.18 12.87 9.56
N ARG A 525 -31.99 11.81 9.68
CA ARG A 525 -31.54 10.44 9.43
C ARG A 525 -31.14 10.23 7.99
N SER A 526 -30.18 9.34 7.76
CA SER A 526 -29.67 9.01 6.43
C SER A 526 -30.75 8.35 5.56
N ASN A 527 -31.63 7.54 6.15
CA ASN A 527 -32.74 6.89 5.46
C ASN A 527 -34.03 7.73 5.40
N TYR A 528 -34.05 8.91 6.01
CA TYR A 528 -35.14 9.90 5.89
C TYR A 528 -34.54 11.31 5.89
N ALA A 529 -33.67 11.60 4.92
CA ALA A 529 -33.10 12.93 4.72
C ALA A 529 -34.18 13.92 4.27
N CYS A 530 -33.90 15.22 4.29
CA CYS A 530 -34.92 16.23 4.03
C CYS A 530 -35.61 16.09 2.66
N ALA A 531 -36.87 15.63 2.65
CA ALA A 531 -37.67 15.49 1.43
C ALA A 531 -39.17 15.60 1.63
N LYS A 532 -39.90 15.82 0.53
CA LYS A 532 -41.37 15.88 0.54
C LYS A 532 -42.02 14.54 0.91
N TYR A 533 -41.41 13.41 0.54
CA TYR A 533 -41.99 12.06 0.75
C TYR A 533 -43.50 12.06 0.47
N ASP A 534 -44.32 11.66 1.43
CA ASP A 534 -45.77 11.59 1.42
C ASP A 534 -46.49 12.92 1.75
N LYS A 535 -45.75 14.02 1.93
CA LYS A 535 -46.28 15.35 2.28
C LYS A 535 -45.93 16.38 1.21
N ASN A 536 -46.65 17.50 1.21
CA ASN A 536 -46.37 18.62 0.30
C ASN A 536 -45.10 19.40 0.69
N ASP A 537 -44.85 19.52 2.00
CA ASP A 537 -43.69 20.22 2.54
C ASP A 537 -42.58 19.22 2.91
N PRO A 538 -41.30 19.59 2.70
CA PRO A 538 -40.19 18.72 3.02
C PRO A 538 -40.01 18.56 4.52
N TRP A 539 -39.82 17.32 4.93
CA TRP A 539 -39.63 16.92 6.31
C TRP A 539 -38.58 15.82 6.42
N CYS A 540 -38.13 15.56 7.64
CA CYS A 540 -37.19 14.47 7.94
C CYS A 540 -37.43 13.88 9.32
N TYR A 541 -36.91 12.68 9.57
CA TYR A 541 -36.82 12.13 10.92
C TYR A 541 -35.50 12.48 11.57
N THR A 542 -35.54 12.79 12.86
CA THR A 542 -34.37 12.88 13.73
C THR A 542 -34.23 11.62 14.59
N ASP A 543 -33.15 11.53 15.38
CA ASP A 543 -32.85 10.31 16.12
C ASP A 543 -33.87 9.93 17.18
N ASP A 544 -34.50 10.93 17.79
CA ASP A 544 -35.64 10.85 18.70
C ASP A 544 -36.93 10.36 18.02
N LYS A 545 -36.89 10.02 16.73
CA LYS A 545 -38.01 9.56 15.89
C LYS A 545 -39.14 10.60 15.71
N ASN A 546 -38.91 11.85 16.08
CA ASN A 546 -39.83 12.92 15.77
C ASN A 546 -39.61 13.39 14.33
N TRP A 547 -40.71 13.72 13.64
CA TRP A 547 -40.62 14.35 12.33
C TRP A 547 -40.56 15.87 12.52
N ASN A 548 -39.77 16.54 11.69
CA ASN A 548 -39.66 17.99 11.69
C ASN A 548 -39.59 18.51 10.25
N SER A 549 -40.06 19.75 10.02
CA SER A 549 -39.66 20.50 8.82
C SER A 549 -38.15 20.59 8.76
N CYS A 550 -37.59 20.64 7.56
CA CYS A 550 -36.15 20.46 7.39
C CYS A 550 -35.54 21.38 6.34
N CYS A 551 -34.23 21.52 6.44
CA CYS A 551 -33.33 22.17 5.49
C CYS A 551 -32.52 21.09 4.75
N THR A 552 -32.24 21.32 3.47
CA THR A 552 -31.55 20.36 2.60
C THR A 552 -30.05 20.24 2.89
N SER A 553 -29.50 21.25 3.57
CA SER A 553 -28.08 21.37 3.88
C SER A 553 -27.90 22.04 5.23
N ASP A 554 -26.70 21.90 5.82
CA ASP A 554 -26.31 22.58 7.04
C ASP A 554 -25.46 23.83 6.80
N ASP A 555 -25.53 24.35 5.58
CA ASP A 555 -24.97 25.65 5.24
C ASP A 555 -25.85 26.81 5.73
N TYR A 556 -25.27 28.00 5.69
CA TYR A 556 -25.85 29.24 6.21
C TYR A 556 -26.86 29.88 5.24
N PHE A 557 -27.12 29.25 4.10
CA PHE A 557 -28.10 29.70 3.10
C PHE A 557 -29.25 28.72 2.91
N SER A 558 -29.33 27.65 3.70
CA SER A 558 -30.43 26.69 3.62
C SER A 558 -31.55 27.07 4.60
N ALA A 559 -32.74 27.29 4.05
CA ALA A 559 -33.96 27.48 4.84
C ALA A 559 -34.93 26.31 4.63
N VAL A 560 -35.95 26.22 5.49
CA VAL A 560 -36.97 25.18 5.38
C VAL A 560 -37.77 25.32 4.08
N ASN A 561 -38.52 24.29 3.70
CA ASN A 561 -39.35 24.28 2.49
C ASN A 561 -38.56 24.51 1.18
N TYR A 562 -37.34 23.95 1.11
CA TYR A 562 -36.43 24.05 -0.05
C TYR A 562 -36.09 25.49 -0.45
N LYS A 563 -36.17 26.44 0.48
CA LYS A 563 -35.83 27.84 0.21
C LYS A 563 -34.34 28.09 0.41
N THR A 564 -33.81 29.03 -0.38
CA THR A 564 -32.43 29.49 -0.28
C THR A 564 -32.42 30.92 0.24
N CYS A 565 -31.61 31.19 1.27
CA CYS A 565 -31.41 32.53 1.80
C CYS A 565 -30.60 33.39 0.82
N LYS A 566 -30.83 34.71 0.84
CA LYS A 566 -30.03 35.63 0.06
C LYS A 566 -28.58 35.70 0.58
N PRO A 567 -27.59 35.90 -0.30
CA PRO A 567 -26.19 36.04 0.09
C PRO A 567 -25.92 37.12 1.15
N ASP A 568 -26.65 38.23 1.07
CA ASP A 568 -26.55 39.40 1.97
C ASP A 568 -27.42 39.26 3.24
N HIS A 569 -28.24 38.22 3.34
CA HIS A 569 -29.10 37.97 4.50
C HIS A 569 -29.07 36.47 4.88
N PRO A 570 -27.91 35.94 5.31
CA PRO A 570 -27.77 34.54 5.67
C PRO A 570 -28.58 34.18 6.93
N CYS A 571 -28.68 32.89 7.23
CA CYS A 571 -29.36 32.39 8.41
C CYS A 571 -28.81 33.01 9.71
N GLY A 572 -29.70 33.60 10.50
CA GLY A 572 -29.37 34.20 11.80
C GLY A 572 -30.61 34.63 12.56
N TYR A 573 -30.42 35.15 13.78
CA TYR A 573 -31.52 35.65 14.60
C TYR A 573 -32.08 36.98 14.09
N HIS A 574 -31.23 37.87 13.56
CA HIS A 574 -31.62 39.19 13.05
C HIS A 574 -32.57 39.95 14.01
N GLY A 575 -32.26 39.91 15.31
CA GLY A 575 -33.07 40.53 16.36
C GLY A 575 -34.37 39.81 16.73
N LYS A 576 -34.57 38.55 16.32
CA LYS A 576 -35.70 37.69 16.69
C LYS A 576 -35.26 36.55 17.61
N ALA A 577 -36.22 35.89 18.25
CA ALA A 577 -35.98 34.70 19.09
C ALA A 577 -35.84 33.39 18.28
N TYR A 578 -35.89 33.46 16.95
CA TYR A 578 -35.82 32.32 16.05
C TYR A 578 -34.86 32.62 14.89
N LEU A 579 -34.32 31.56 14.29
CA LEU A 579 -33.43 31.67 13.14
C LEU A 579 -34.24 31.81 11.86
N TRP A 580 -33.91 32.82 11.05
CA TRP A 580 -34.59 33.06 9.78
C TRP A 580 -33.68 33.80 8.78
N CYS A 581 -34.15 33.89 7.55
CA CYS A 581 -33.53 34.68 6.50
C CYS A 581 -34.55 35.20 5.48
N ASN A 582 -34.18 36.26 4.75
CA ASN A 582 -34.85 36.61 3.50
C ASN A 582 -34.38 35.64 2.40
N THR A 583 -35.32 35.16 1.59
CA THR A 583 -35.05 34.15 0.58
C THR A 583 -34.88 34.77 -0.81
N THR A 584 -34.24 34.04 -1.71
CA THR A 584 -33.93 34.51 -3.07
C THR A 584 -35.17 34.79 -3.92
N ASP A 585 -36.32 34.21 -3.57
CA ASP A 585 -37.62 34.47 -4.20
C ASP A 585 -38.36 35.71 -3.65
N GLY A 586 -37.73 36.48 -2.76
CA GLY A 586 -38.31 37.71 -2.21
C GLY A 586 -39.21 37.52 -0.99
N SER A 587 -39.35 36.30 -0.47
CA SER A 587 -40.04 36.01 0.80
C SER A 587 -39.06 35.91 1.99
N TRP A 588 -39.53 35.39 3.12
CA TRP A 588 -38.70 35.04 4.27
C TRP A 588 -39.00 33.62 4.72
N ASN A 589 -38.03 32.94 5.33
CA ASN A 589 -38.26 31.60 5.88
C ASN A 589 -37.37 31.25 7.08
N TYR A 590 -37.76 30.23 7.84
CA TYR A 590 -37.02 29.72 8.98
C TYR A 590 -35.76 28.95 8.55
N CYS A 591 -34.72 29.08 9.37
CA CYS A 591 -33.45 28.39 9.19
C CYS A 591 -33.31 27.24 10.18
N CYS A 592 -32.47 26.26 9.85
CA CYS A 592 -32.19 25.09 10.69
C CYS A 592 -30.85 25.19 11.44
N LYS A 593 -30.02 26.19 11.18
CA LYS A 593 -28.70 26.34 11.82
C LYS A 593 -28.34 27.81 12.00
N GLU A 594 -27.73 28.11 13.14
CA GLU A 594 -27.21 29.42 13.49
C GLU A 594 -25.72 29.54 13.14
N PHE A 595 -25.28 30.75 12.83
CA PHE A 595 -23.87 31.10 12.74
C PHE A 595 -23.25 31.28 14.14
N LYS A 596 -22.32 30.42 14.55
CA LYS A 596 -21.40 30.74 15.66
C LYS A 596 -20.23 31.54 15.08
N LYS A 597 -20.11 32.81 15.49
CA LYS A 597 -18.93 33.64 15.21
C LYS A 597 -17.68 33.05 15.83
#